data_AF-X0T7M8-F1
#
_entry.id   AF-X0T7M8-F1
#
_cell.length_a   1.000
_cell.length_b   1.000
_cell.length_c   1.000
_cell.angle_alpha   90.00
_cell.angle_beta   90.00
_cell.angle_gamma   90.00
#
_symmetry.space_group_name_H-M   'P 1'
#
loop_
_entity.id
_entity.type
_entity.pdbx_description
1 polymer ?
#
loop_
_entity_poly.entity_id
_entity_poly.type
_entity_poly.pdbx_seq_one_letter_code
_entity_poly.pdbx_strand_id
1 'polypeptide(L)' 'GLGIALKIDDGNSRGSEAAIAALLARHGALERNNPTYIALADAPILNRRGYAHGHMRAAEALLS' A
#
# COMPACT_ATOMS: atom_id res chain seq x y z
N GLY A 1 8.40 18.21 -10.54
CA GLY A 1 8.27 16.90 -9.88
C GLY A 1 6.81 16.54 -9.74
N LEU A 2 6.47 15.25 -9.72
CA LEU A 2 5.11 14.78 -9.50
C LEU A 2 4.78 14.81 -7.99
N GLY A 3 3.60 15.31 -7.63
CA GLY A 3 3.09 15.28 -6.27
C GLY A 3 1.64 14.77 -6.26
N ILE A 4 1.30 13.94 -5.29
CA ILE A 4 -0.06 13.39 -5.11
C ILE A 4 -0.53 13.78 -3.71
N ALA A 5 -1.68 14.45 -3.63
CA ALA A 5 -2.40 14.66 -2.39
C ALA A 5 -3.57 13.67 -2.32
N LEU A 6 -3.68 12.91 -1.23
CA LEU A 6 -4.69 11.88 -1.03
C LEU A 6 -5.49 12.19 0.22
N LYS A 7 -6.82 12.30 0.07
CA LYS A 7 -7.76 12.43 1.18
C LYS A 7 -8.54 11.12 1.30
N ILE A 8 -8.51 10.53 2.49
CA ILE A 8 -9.18 9.27 2.81
C ILE A 8 -9.92 9.43 4.14
N ASP A 9 -11.05 8.76 4.25
CA ASP A 9 -11.77 8.54 5.50
C ASP A 9 -11.68 7.05 5.84
N ASP A 10 -10.65 6.65 6.58
CA ASP A 10 -10.41 5.26 7.00
C ASP A 10 -10.33 5.15 8.53
N GLY A 11 -10.83 4.02 9.06
CA GLY A 11 -10.90 3.78 10.50
C GLY A 11 -9.58 3.31 11.13
N ASN A 12 -8.54 3.05 10.33
CA ASN A 12 -7.20 2.64 10.81
C ASN A 12 -6.13 2.79 9.69
N SER A 13 -4.85 2.84 10.09
CA SER A 13 -3.69 3.15 9.23
C SER A 13 -3.16 1.97 8.39
N ARG A 14 -3.97 1.45 7.45
CA ARG A 14 -3.49 0.46 6.46
C ARG A 14 -4.05 0.69 5.05
N GLY A 15 -5.28 1.19 4.96
CA GLY A 15 -5.92 1.50 3.68
C GLY A 15 -5.25 2.70 2.99
N SER A 16 -5.06 3.78 3.74
CA SER A 16 -4.39 4.99 3.26
C SER A 16 -2.94 4.79 2.81
N GLU A 17 -2.16 3.98 3.54
CA GLU A 17 -0.79 3.61 3.19
C GLU A 17 -0.71 2.81 1.88
N ALA A 18 -1.53 1.75 1.76
CA ALA A 18 -1.58 0.95 0.55
C ALA A 18 -2.05 1.78 -0.66
N ALA A 19 -3.01 2.69 -0.45
CA ALA A 19 -3.52 3.55 -1.51
C ALA A 19 -2.47 4.54 -2.03
N ILE A 20 -1.76 5.26 -1.15
CA ILE A 20 -0.75 6.23 -1.60
C ILE A 20 0.45 5.53 -2.25
N ALA A 21 0.91 4.40 -1.71
CA ALA A 21 2.00 3.63 -2.30
C ALA A 21 1.64 3.09 -3.69
N ALA A 22 0.40 2.59 -3.88
CA ALA A 22 -0.10 2.17 -5.19
C ALA A 22 -0.17 3.32 -6.19
N LEU A 23 -0.69 4.48 -5.79
CA LEU A 23 -0.79 5.67 -6.65
C LEU A 23 0.58 6.19 -7.07
N LEU A 24 1.54 6.24 -6.15
CA LEU A 24 2.92 6.62 -6.45
C LEU A 24 3.57 5.62 -7.42
N ALA A 25 3.30 4.33 -7.23
CA ALA A 25 3.85 3.30 -8.11
C ALA A 25 3.24 3.30 -9.51
N ARG A 26 1.93 3.49 -9.61
CA ARG A 26 1.25 3.65 -10.90
C ARG A 26 1.84 4.78 -11.74
N HIS A 27 2.21 5.88 -11.09
CA HIS A 27 2.78 7.05 -11.75
C HIS A 27 4.32 7.05 -11.83
N GLY A 28 4.96 5.91 -11.54
CA GLY A 28 6.42 5.74 -11.69
C GLY A 28 7.28 6.48 -10.66
N ALA A 29 6.67 7.02 -9.60
CA ALA A 29 7.40 7.69 -8.50
C ALA A 29 7.93 6.71 -7.44
N LEU A 30 7.43 5.47 -7.44
CA LEU A 30 7.82 4.40 -6.51
C LEU A 30 7.80 3.05 -7.24
N GLU A 31 8.89 2.28 -7.19
CA GLU A 31 8.87 0.94 -7.79
C GLU A 31 8.09 -0.05 -6.91
N ARG A 32 7.34 -0.99 -7.51
CA ARG A 32 6.56 -1.99 -6.74
C ARG A 32 7.44 -2.99 -5.97
N ASN A 33 8.67 -3.21 -6.43
CA ASN A 33 9.65 -4.04 -5.71
C ASN A 33 10.43 -3.26 -4.64
N ASN A 34 10.15 -1.97 -4.47
CA ASN A 34 10.79 -1.15 -3.46
C ASN A 34 10.39 -1.65 -2.06
N PRO A 35 11.31 -1.77 -1.10
CA PRO A 35 11.00 -2.18 0.27
C PRO A 35 9.88 -1.36 0.93
N THR A 36 9.77 -0.07 0.61
CA THR A 36 8.70 0.81 1.10
C THR A 36 7.34 0.44 0.52
N TYR A 37 7.26 0.11 -0.79
CA TYR A 37 6.03 -0.37 -1.39
C TYR A 37 5.61 -1.70 -0.74
N ILE A 38 6.55 -2.62 -0.59
CA ILE A 38 6.29 -3.93 0.05
C ILE A 38 5.78 -3.72 1.47
N ALA A 39 6.43 -2.89 2.28
CA ALA A 39 6.02 -2.65 3.66
C ALA A 39 4.62 -2.04 3.80
N LEU A 40 4.25 -1.11 2.91
CA LEU A 40 3.01 -0.32 3.02
C LEU A 40 1.84 -0.91 2.23
N ALA A 41 2.10 -1.67 1.16
CA ALA A 41 1.07 -2.08 0.20
C ALA A 41 1.07 -3.58 -0.14
N ASP A 42 2.07 -4.37 0.29
CA ASP A 42 2.17 -5.80 -0.01
C ASP A 42 2.65 -6.66 1.19
N ALA A 43 2.65 -6.10 2.40
CA ALA A 43 3.19 -6.78 3.56
C ALA A 43 2.22 -7.86 4.09
N PRO A 44 2.74 -8.99 4.60
CA PRO A 44 1.91 -10.03 5.19
C PRO A 44 1.22 -9.53 6.46
N ILE A 45 -0.02 -9.93 6.64
CA ILE A 45 -0.75 -9.73 7.89
C ILE A 45 -0.47 -10.95 8.78
N LEU A 46 0.26 -10.72 9.87
CA LEU A 46 0.64 -11.75 10.82
C LEU A 46 -0.42 -11.89 11.92
N ASN A 47 -0.73 -13.13 12.30
CA ASN A 47 -1.50 -13.40 13.51
C ASN A 47 -0.62 -13.21 14.76
N ARG A 48 -1.22 -13.32 15.96
CA ARG A 48 -0.50 -13.18 17.24
C ARG A 48 0.62 -14.21 17.45
N ARG A 49 0.60 -15.33 16.72
CA ARG A 49 1.65 -16.37 16.73
C ARG A 49 2.75 -16.11 15.69
N GLY A 50 2.67 -15.01 14.93
CA GLY A 50 3.65 -14.63 13.91
C GLY A 50 3.46 -15.30 12.55
N TYR A 51 2.35 -16.02 12.32
CA TYR A 51 2.10 -16.66 11.03
C TYR A 51 1.33 -15.74 10.08
N ALA A 52 1.71 -15.74 8.82
CA ALA A 52 0.96 -15.05 7.77
C ALA A 52 -0.44 -15.65 7.62
N HIS A 53 -1.46 -14.81 7.65
CA HIS A 53 -2.87 -15.17 7.45
C HIS A 53 -3.58 -14.26 6.43
N GLY A 54 -2.84 -13.36 5.78
CA GLY A 54 -3.35 -12.46 4.76
C GLY A 54 -2.22 -11.57 4.23
N HIS A 55 -2.58 -10.67 3.31
CA HIS A 55 -1.67 -9.66 2.77
C HIS A 55 -2.42 -8.33 2.67
N MET A 56 -1.71 -7.23 2.91
CA MET A 56 -2.22 -5.92 2.50
C MET A 56 -2.12 -5.83 0.99
N ARG A 57 -3.14 -5.25 0.33
CA ARG A 57 -3.13 -4.99 -1.11
C ARG A 57 -4.02 -3.80 -1.40
N ALA A 58 -3.56 -2.89 -2.25
CA ALA A 58 -4.40 -1.84 -2.78
C ALA A 58 -5.49 -2.43 -3.70
N ALA A 59 -6.64 -1.75 -3.77
CA ALA A 59 -7.68 -2.11 -4.73
C ALA A 59 -7.12 -2.04 -6.17
N GLU A 60 -7.56 -2.94 -7.04
CA GLU A 60 -7.04 -3.05 -8.41
C GLU A 60 -7.16 -1.71 -9.19
N ALA A 61 -8.23 -0.95 -8.94
CA ALA A 61 -8.44 0.38 -9.52
C ALA A 61 -7.35 1.43 -9.19
N LEU A 62 -6.51 1.17 -8.19
CA LEU A 62 -5.37 2.02 -7.83
C LEU A 62 -4.05 1.52 -8.44
N LEU A 63 -4.02 0.30 -8.98
CA LEU A 63 -2.85 -0.34 -9.57
C LEU A 63 -2.75 -0.09 -11.08
N SER A 64 -3.89 0.04 -11.77
CA SER A 64 -3.99 0.32 -13.20
C SER A 64 -4.15 1.80 -13.52
#